data_AF-A0A433S9M4-F1
#
_entry.id   AF-A0A433S9M4-F1
#
_cell.length_a   1.000
_cell.length_b   1.000
_cell.length_c   1.000
_cell.angle_alpha   90.00
_cell.angle_beta   90.00
_cell.angle_gamma   90.00
#
_symmetry.space_group_name_H-M   'P 1'
#
loop_
_entity.id
_entity.type
_entity.pdbx_description
1 polymer ?
#
loop_
_entity_poly.entity_id
_entity_poly.type
_entity_poly.pdbx_seq_one_letter_code
_entity_poly.pdbx_strand_id
1 'polypeptide(L)'
;MKPYFVKLALVAGCLGAAVSASADEKASFVLPSGASVEIVEADFDRSRFEVTGCDGQSDVCLINGRIPFGVDGSVPGSYVKSIRITHQGQTHELDVSDMYNAWGGRPLQYDEHTRYFGGTCFDYAPYCQFRGLFSDAAGSFVAEWLVRGDVSVRTILTNQVDVVNFISDNIDPPEFE
;
A
#
# COMPACT_ATOMS: atom_id res chain seq x y z
N MET A 1 -54.68 54.27 18.68
CA MET A 1 -54.11 53.06 19.31
C MET A 1 -53.89 52.02 18.22
N LYS A 2 -52.63 51.66 17.92
CA LYS A 2 -52.23 50.63 16.95
C LYS A 2 -51.25 49.69 17.66
N PRO A 3 -51.51 48.37 17.76
CA PRO A 3 -50.57 47.42 18.32
C PRO A 3 -49.54 47.01 17.25
N TYR A 4 -48.26 47.08 17.57
CA TYR A 4 -47.19 46.51 16.75
C TYR A 4 -46.83 45.12 17.28
N PHE A 5 -47.05 44.12 16.44
CA PHE A 5 -46.61 42.74 16.62
C PHE A 5 -45.08 42.66 16.47
N VAL A 6 -44.38 42.20 17.49
CA VAL A 6 -42.97 41.81 17.40
C VAL A 6 -42.91 40.38 16.83
N LYS A 7 -42.32 40.24 15.65
CA LYS A 7 -42.08 38.93 15.03
C LYS A 7 -40.83 38.29 15.62
N LEU A 8 -40.99 37.12 16.24
CA LEU A 8 -39.90 36.25 16.68
C LEU A 8 -39.27 35.60 15.43
N ALA A 9 -37.97 35.85 15.19
CA ALA A 9 -37.23 35.17 14.14
C ALA A 9 -36.59 33.89 14.70
N LEU A 10 -36.98 32.74 14.15
CA LEU A 10 -36.41 31.43 14.46
C LEU A 10 -35.07 31.29 13.72
N VAL A 11 -33.97 31.16 14.46
CA VAL A 11 -32.65 30.86 13.90
C VAL A 11 -32.57 29.35 13.65
N ALA A 12 -32.59 28.94 12.39
CA ALA A 12 -32.39 27.56 11.98
C ALA A 12 -30.89 27.21 12.09
N GLY A 13 -30.54 26.35 13.05
CA GLY A 13 -29.19 25.81 13.20
C GLY A 13 -28.88 24.78 12.11
N CYS A 14 -27.90 25.06 11.26
CA CYS A 14 -27.32 24.06 10.37
C CYS A 14 -26.51 23.05 11.19
N LEU A 15 -27.03 21.84 11.33
CA LEU A 15 -26.26 20.66 11.74
C LEU A 15 -25.41 20.23 10.54
N GLY A 16 -24.16 20.68 10.50
CA GLY A 16 -23.16 20.16 9.56
C GLY A 16 -22.76 18.76 9.99
N ALA A 17 -23.10 17.75 9.18
CA ALA A 17 -22.54 16.41 9.34
C ALA A 17 -21.03 16.49 9.06
N ALA A 18 -20.21 16.17 10.07
CA ALA A 18 -18.78 16.00 9.88
C ALA A 18 -18.55 14.77 9.01
N VAL A 19 -18.05 14.97 7.79
CA VAL A 19 -17.57 13.89 6.96
C VAL A 19 -16.25 13.42 7.56
N SER A 20 -16.26 12.25 8.18
CA SER A 20 -15.03 11.57 8.60
C SER A 20 -14.24 11.19 7.37
N ALA A 21 -13.22 11.97 7.01
CA ALA A 21 -12.20 11.52 6.10
C ALA A 21 -11.41 10.42 6.82
N SER A 22 -11.42 9.20 6.27
CA SER A 22 -10.55 8.14 6.78
C SER A 22 -9.09 8.55 6.56
N ALA A 23 -8.29 8.43 7.60
CA ALA A 23 -6.89 8.84 7.56
C ALA A 23 -6.05 7.72 6.93
N ASP A 24 -5.11 8.11 6.04
CA ASP A 24 -4.12 7.17 5.50
C ASP A 24 -3.39 6.44 6.64
N GLU A 25 -3.23 5.13 6.51
CA GLU A 25 -2.42 4.33 7.42
C GLU A 25 -0.96 4.38 6.99
N LYS A 26 -0.06 4.62 7.95
CA LYS A 26 1.37 4.77 7.69
C LYS A 26 2.18 3.80 8.53
N ALA A 27 3.04 3.03 7.88
CA ALA A 27 4.09 2.25 8.51
C ALA A 27 5.47 2.83 8.16
N SER A 28 6.39 2.82 9.11
CA SER A 28 7.76 3.29 8.89
C SER A 28 8.75 2.47 9.70
N PHE A 29 9.85 2.07 9.06
CA PHE A 29 10.89 1.25 9.67
C PHE A 29 12.24 1.47 9.00
N VAL A 30 13.30 0.97 9.63
CA VAL A 30 14.68 1.01 9.10
C VAL A 30 15.13 -0.43 8.89
N LEU A 31 15.65 -0.71 7.70
CA LEU A 31 16.18 -2.02 7.32
C LEU A 31 17.59 -2.24 7.88
N PRO A 32 18.08 -3.48 7.97
CA PRO A 32 19.47 -3.77 8.33
C PRO A 32 20.50 -3.06 7.44
N SER A 33 20.18 -2.82 6.17
CA SER A 33 20.99 -2.04 5.23
C SER A 33 21.06 -0.54 5.54
N GLY A 34 20.35 -0.06 6.57
CA GLY A 34 20.27 1.36 6.93
C GLY A 34 19.27 2.17 6.09
N ALA A 35 18.62 1.56 5.09
CA ALA A 35 17.55 2.20 4.33
C ALA A 35 16.29 2.38 5.19
N SER A 36 15.70 3.58 5.16
CA SER A 36 14.40 3.86 5.76
C SER A 36 13.29 3.57 4.76
N VAL A 37 12.23 2.90 5.22
CA VAL A 37 11.04 2.57 4.43
C VAL A 37 9.83 3.28 5.03
N GLU A 38 9.02 3.85 4.17
CA GLU A 38 7.69 4.36 4.48
C GLU A 38 6.67 3.71 3.55
N ILE A 39 5.66 3.07 4.13
CA ILE A 39 4.52 2.50 3.41
C ILE A 39 3.29 3.29 3.82
N VAL A 40 2.53 3.77 2.83
CA VAL A 40 1.26 4.46 3.04
C VAL A 40 0.15 3.68 2.35
N GLU A 41 -0.83 3.25 3.11
CA GLU A 41 -2.07 2.69 2.61
C GLU A 41 -3.22 3.67 2.81
N ALA A 42 -4.19 3.61 1.90
CA ALA A 42 -5.39 4.43 1.97
C ALA A 42 -6.62 3.59 1.67
N ASP A 43 -7.76 4.03 2.17
CA ASP A 43 -9.04 3.38 1.91
C ASP A 43 -9.34 3.31 0.41
N PHE A 44 -9.91 2.17 0.00
CA PHE A 44 -10.31 1.95 -1.37
C PHE A 44 -11.66 2.63 -1.67
N ASP A 45 -11.61 3.77 -2.35
CA ASP A 45 -12.79 4.46 -2.84
C ASP A 45 -13.09 4.04 -4.29
N ARG A 46 -14.16 3.28 -4.49
CA ARG A 46 -14.60 2.78 -5.81
C ARG A 46 -14.77 3.88 -6.85
N SER A 47 -15.03 5.13 -6.46
CA SER A 47 -15.19 6.24 -7.41
C SER A 47 -13.88 6.63 -8.11
N ARG A 48 -12.72 6.21 -7.57
CA ARG A 48 -11.39 6.53 -8.07
C ARG A 48 -10.82 5.45 -9.01
N PHE A 49 -11.52 4.33 -9.16
CA PHE A 49 -11.05 3.17 -9.91
C PHE A 49 -12.14 2.65 -10.84
N GLU A 50 -11.75 2.07 -11.97
CA GLU A 50 -12.67 1.30 -12.79
C GLU A 50 -12.81 -0.10 -12.17
N VAL A 51 -13.98 -0.41 -11.60
CA VAL A 51 -14.24 -1.67 -10.91
C VAL A 51 -15.27 -2.48 -11.69
N THR A 52 -14.89 -3.67 -12.15
CA THR A 52 -15.74 -4.56 -12.95
C THR A 52 -15.69 -6.00 -12.42
N GLY A 53 -16.81 -6.73 -12.46
CA GLY A 53 -16.85 -8.14 -12.09
C GLY A 53 -16.75 -8.44 -10.57
N CYS A 54 -16.93 -7.43 -9.72
CA CYS A 54 -16.81 -7.58 -8.26
C CYS A 54 -18.19 -7.61 -7.56
N ASP A 55 -19.19 -8.20 -8.21
CA ASP A 55 -20.59 -8.29 -7.77
C ASP A 55 -20.97 -9.67 -7.21
N GLY A 56 -20.00 -10.58 -7.12
CA GLY A 56 -20.20 -11.97 -6.67
C GLY A 56 -20.87 -12.87 -7.70
N GLN A 57 -21.17 -12.36 -8.91
CA GLN A 57 -21.72 -13.15 -10.02
C GLN A 57 -20.67 -13.46 -11.09
N SER A 58 -19.61 -12.66 -11.18
CA SER A 58 -18.51 -12.87 -12.11
C SER A 58 -17.37 -13.69 -11.47
N ASP A 59 -16.68 -14.47 -12.28
CA ASP A 59 -15.57 -15.33 -11.82
C ASP A 59 -14.30 -14.54 -11.42
N VAL A 60 -14.18 -13.29 -11.87
CA VAL A 60 -12.98 -12.45 -11.65
C VAL A 60 -13.38 -10.99 -11.41
N CYS A 61 -12.93 -10.44 -10.28
CA CYS A 61 -12.97 -9.01 -9.99
C CYS A 61 -11.75 -8.32 -10.62
N LEU A 62 -11.99 -7.24 -11.36
CA LEU A 62 -10.95 -6.43 -12.00
C LEU A 62 -10.99 -4.99 -11.51
N ILE A 63 -9.80 -4.45 -11.25
CA ILE A 63 -9.58 -3.04 -10.91
C ILE A 63 -8.71 -2.44 -12.01
N ASN A 64 -9.18 -1.37 -12.66
CA ASN A 64 -8.53 -0.77 -13.83
C ASN A 64 -8.21 -1.80 -14.94
N GLY A 65 -9.12 -2.76 -15.14
CA GLY A 65 -8.98 -3.83 -16.13
C GLY A 65 -7.96 -4.93 -15.78
N ARG A 66 -7.45 -4.97 -14.55
CA ARG A 66 -6.41 -5.92 -14.09
C ARG A 66 -6.88 -6.73 -12.90
N ILE A 67 -6.32 -7.94 -12.74
CA ILE A 67 -6.55 -8.75 -11.55
C ILE A 67 -5.76 -8.12 -10.39
N PRO A 68 -6.43 -7.68 -9.30
CA PRO A 68 -5.78 -7.06 -8.16
C PRO A 68 -5.00 -8.08 -7.32
N PHE A 69 -3.84 -7.68 -6.77
CA PHE A 69 -3.11 -8.45 -5.77
C PHE A 69 -3.55 -8.09 -4.34
N GLY A 70 -3.60 -9.06 -3.43
CA GLY A 70 -4.01 -8.87 -2.04
C GLY A 70 -5.50 -9.05 -1.75
N VAL A 71 -6.30 -9.44 -2.74
CA VAL A 71 -7.73 -9.76 -2.58
C VAL A 71 -8.06 -11.11 -3.19
N ASP A 72 -9.12 -11.75 -2.68
CA ASP A 72 -9.64 -13.03 -3.15
C ASP A 72 -10.98 -12.82 -3.87
N GLY A 73 -10.92 -12.20 -5.06
CA GLY A 73 -12.09 -11.94 -5.90
C GLY A 73 -13.08 -10.89 -5.38
N SER A 74 -12.78 -10.24 -4.25
CA SER A 74 -13.61 -9.19 -3.65
C SER A 74 -13.11 -7.78 -3.98
N VAL A 75 -13.97 -6.78 -3.78
CA VAL A 75 -13.55 -5.37 -3.84
C VAL A 75 -12.54 -5.11 -2.71
N PRO A 76 -11.38 -4.49 -2.99
CA PRO A 76 -10.42 -4.12 -1.95
C PRO A 76 -11.01 -3.23 -0.86
N GLY A 77 -10.46 -3.34 0.35
CA GLY A 77 -10.70 -2.40 1.44
C GLY A 77 -9.71 -1.23 1.43
N SER A 78 -8.48 -1.48 1.02
CA SER A 78 -7.40 -0.49 0.90
C SER A 78 -6.54 -0.71 -0.34
N TYR A 79 -5.73 0.30 -0.68
CA TYR A 79 -4.67 0.21 -1.67
C TYR A 79 -3.38 0.83 -1.15
N VAL A 80 -2.24 0.34 -1.65
CA VAL A 80 -0.94 0.96 -1.38
C VAL A 80 -0.85 2.25 -2.17
N LYS A 81 -0.87 3.37 -1.46
CA LYS A 81 -0.79 4.71 -2.06
C LYS A 81 0.64 5.08 -2.42
N SER A 82 1.61 4.71 -1.59
CA SER A 82 3.03 4.90 -1.88
C SER A 82 3.90 3.98 -1.03
N ILE A 83 5.03 3.55 -1.59
CA ILE A 83 6.17 3.05 -0.84
C ILE A 83 7.36 3.93 -1.17
N ARG A 84 7.96 4.55 -0.14
CA ARG A 84 9.15 5.38 -0.27
C ARG A 84 10.32 4.74 0.44
N ILE A 85 11.44 4.67 -0.24
CA ILE A 85 12.71 4.24 0.33
C ILE A 85 13.63 5.44 0.39
N THR A 86 14.24 5.67 1.55
CA THR A 86 15.28 6.69 1.73
C THR A 86 16.58 6.07 2.18
N HIS A 87 17.65 6.28 1.42
CA HIS A 87 18.99 5.80 1.73
C HIS A 87 20.02 6.88 1.38
N GLN A 88 20.95 7.18 2.31
CA GLN A 88 21.97 8.21 2.14
C GLN A 88 21.43 9.59 1.68
N GLY A 89 20.22 9.94 2.12
CA GLY A 89 19.56 11.20 1.77
C GLY A 89 18.88 11.23 0.40
N GLN A 90 18.95 10.14 -0.37
CA GLN A 90 18.18 9.97 -1.61
C GLN A 90 16.87 9.25 -1.31
N THR A 91 15.76 9.73 -1.89
CA THR A 91 14.44 9.12 -1.72
C THR A 91 13.91 8.61 -3.07
N HIS A 92 13.47 7.37 -3.10
CA HIS A 92 12.88 6.72 -4.27
C HIS A 92 11.45 6.30 -3.96
N GLU A 93 10.54 6.59 -4.88
CA GLU A 93 9.17 6.07 -4.84
C GLU A 93 9.11 4.78 -5.67
N LEU A 94 8.58 3.71 -5.06
CA LEU A 94 8.46 2.41 -5.72
C LEU A 94 7.12 2.32 -6.46
N ASP A 95 7.08 1.55 -7.56
CA ASP A 95 5.81 1.26 -8.26
C ASP A 95 4.94 0.34 -7.40
N VAL A 96 3.78 0.88 -6.98
CA VAL A 96 2.79 0.23 -6.11
C VAL A 96 1.48 -0.11 -6.83
N SER A 97 1.45 0.03 -8.15
CA SER A 97 0.25 -0.28 -8.93
C SER A 97 -0.24 -1.72 -8.69
N ASP A 98 -1.54 -1.94 -8.70
CA ASP A 98 -2.18 -3.24 -8.49
C ASP A 98 -1.96 -3.89 -7.10
N MET A 99 -1.43 -3.16 -6.11
CA MET A 99 -1.22 -3.64 -4.73
C MET A 99 -2.35 -3.17 -3.80
N TYR A 100 -3.12 -4.12 -3.26
CA TYR A 100 -4.29 -3.87 -2.43
C TYR A 100 -4.24 -4.65 -1.12
N ASN A 101 -4.96 -4.20 -0.08
CA ASN A 101 -5.03 -4.86 1.24
C ASN A 101 -3.66 -5.42 1.70
N ALA A 102 -2.60 -4.64 1.53
CA ALA A 102 -1.25 -5.16 1.41
C ALA A 102 -0.52 -5.17 2.76
N TRP A 103 -0.60 -4.08 3.52
CA TRP A 103 0.18 -3.92 4.75
C TRP A 103 -0.67 -4.06 6.01
N GLY A 104 -1.80 -3.36 6.11
CA GLY A 104 -2.73 -3.41 7.24
C GLY A 104 -2.05 -3.16 8.58
N GLY A 105 -1.13 -2.20 8.63
CA GLY A 105 -0.44 -1.82 9.87
C GLY A 105 0.52 -2.86 10.44
N ARG A 106 0.85 -3.92 9.69
CA ARG A 106 1.74 -4.97 10.18
C ARG A 106 3.12 -4.42 10.57
N PRO A 107 3.78 -4.99 11.59
CA PRO A 107 5.18 -4.65 11.88
C PRO A 107 6.09 -5.09 10.73
N LEU A 108 7.32 -4.59 10.68
CA LEU A 108 8.35 -5.07 9.75
C LEU A 108 8.59 -6.58 9.88
N GLN A 109 8.44 -7.11 11.10
CA GLN A 109 8.73 -8.48 11.46
C GLN A 109 7.73 -8.95 12.52
N TYR A 110 7.14 -10.14 12.33
CA TYR A 110 6.17 -10.71 13.28
C TYR A 110 6.84 -11.55 14.36
N ASP A 111 7.84 -12.34 13.98
CA ASP A 111 8.64 -13.21 14.83
C ASP A 111 10.09 -13.32 14.31
N GLU A 112 10.93 -14.13 14.93
CA GLU A 112 12.33 -14.31 14.51
C GLU A 112 12.48 -14.91 13.09
N HIS A 113 11.40 -15.38 12.47
CA HIS A 113 11.43 -16.10 11.20
C HIS A 113 10.80 -15.33 10.04
N THR A 114 9.88 -14.41 10.31
CA THR A 114 9.05 -13.76 9.29
C THR A 114 9.27 -12.25 9.26
N ARG A 115 10.11 -11.80 8.34
CA ARG A 115 10.28 -10.38 8.00
C ARG A 115 9.59 -10.07 6.66
N TYR A 116 8.77 -9.03 6.65
CA TYR A 116 7.89 -8.70 5.53
C TYR A 116 8.51 -7.77 4.49
N PHE A 117 9.62 -7.10 4.83
CA PHE A 117 10.28 -6.19 3.90
C PHE A 117 11.80 -6.23 4.12
N GLY A 118 12.54 -6.30 3.03
CA GLY A 118 13.98 -6.39 3.03
C GLY A 118 14.56 -5.65 1.84
N GLY A 119 15.88 -5.51 1.84
CA GLY A 119 16.56 -4.83 0.76
C GLY A 119 17.94 -4.33 1.10
N THR A 120 18.74 -4.20 0.05
CA THR A 120 20.16 -3.90 0.11
C THR A 120 20.48 -2.85 -0.94
N CYS A 121 21.33 -1.90 -0.59
CA CYS A 121 21.97 -0.97 -1.53
C CYS A 121 23.44 -1.37 -1.67
N PHE A 122 23.92 -1.44 -2.90
CA PHE A 122 25.27 -1.87 -3.21
C PHE A 122 26.22 -0.66 -3.24
N ASP A 123 27.41 -0.77 -2.66
CA ASP A 123 28.33 0.37 -2.54
C ASP A 123 29.01 0.76 -3.87
N TYR A 124 29.18 -0.20 -4.79
CA TYR A 124 29.96 -0.01 -6.01
C TYR A 124 29.20 0.71 -7.14
N ALA A 125 27.89 0.93 -6.98
CA ALA A 125 27.05 1.64 -7.93
C ALA A 125 25.74 2.05 -7.27
N PRO A 126 25.00 3.06 -7.77
CA PRO A 126 23.73 3.50 -7.17
C PRO A 126 22.61 2.49 -7.47
N TYR A 127 22.79 1.25 -7.02
CA TYR A 127 21.91 0.12 -7.20
C TYR A 127 21.37 -0.26 -5.84
N CYS A 128 20.05 -0.34 -5.73
CA CYS A 128 19.41 -0.96 -4.59
C CYS A 128 18.38 -1.97 -5.09
N GLN A 129 18.15 -3.01 -4.31
CA GLN A 129 17.11 -3.98 -4.56
C GLN A 129 16.29 -4.17 -3.29
N PHE A 130 14.97 -4.15 -3.43
CA PHE A 130 14.03 -4.26 -2.33
C PHE A 130 13.03 -5.37 -2.61
N ARG A 131 12.62 -6.09 -1.58
CA ARG A 131 11.62 -7.14 -1.65
C ARG A 131 10.61 -6.93 -0.53
N GLY A 132 9.35 -7.22 -0.83
CA GLY A 132 8.29 -7.20 0.18
C GLY A 132 7.35 -8.38 0.03
N LEU A 133 6.90 -8.89 1.17
CA LEU A 133 5.83 -9.85 1.37
C LEU A 133 4.61 -9.11 1.92
N PHE A 134 3.51 -9.18 1.18
CA PHE A 134 2.30 -8.40 1.40
C PHE A 134 1.07 -9.30 1.49
N SER A 135 0.06 -8.84 2.23
CA SER A 135 -1.10 -9.63 2.65
C SER A 135 -0.69 -10.89 3.45
N ASP A 136 -1.58 -11.42 4.28
CA ASP A 136 -1.30 -12.54 5.21
C ASP A 136 -2.41 -13.61 5.17
N ALA A 137 -3.31 -13.52 4.20
CA ALA A 137 -4.45 -14.42 4.03
C ALA A 137 -4.53 -14.93 2.57
N ALA A 138 -5.74 -15.19 2.06
CA ALA A 138 -5.99 -15.71 0.71
C ALA A 138 -5.47 -14.84 -0.45
N GLY A 139 -4.87 -13.68 -0.15
CA GLY A 139 -4.29 -12.74 -1.11
C GLY A 139 -2.78 -12.55 -1.01
N SER A 140 -2.04 -13.33 -0.22
CA SER A 140 -0.58 -13.14 -0.04
C SER A 140 0.18 -13.05 -1.36
N PHE A 141 1.03 -12.04 -1.47
CA PHE A 141 1.80 -11.77 -2.68
C PHE A 141 3.15 -11.14 -2.34
N VAL A 142 4.07 -11.20 -3.29
CA VAL A 142 5.39 -10.57 -3.17
C VAL A 142 5.61 -9.58 -4.30
N ALA A 143 6.43 -8.58 -4.00
CA ALA A 143 6.94 -7.67 -5.01
C ALA A 143 8.45 -7.46 -4.81
N GLU A 144 9.13 -7.24 -5.92
CA GLU A 144 10.56 -6.91 -5.96
C GLU A 144 10.76 -5.66 -6.80
N TRP A 145 11.63 -4.78 -6.32
CA TRP A 145 12.02 -3.57 -7.01
C TRP A 145 13.52 -3.48 -7.16
N LEU A 146 13.94 -2.94 -8.29
CA LEU A 146 15.30 -2.55 -8.59
C LEU A 146 15.35 -1.02 -8.74
N VAL A 147 16.18 -0.38 -7.94
CA VAL A 147 16.48 1.05 -8.03
C VAL A 147 17.85 1.22 -8.68
N ARG A 148 17.94 2.05 -9.73
CA ARG A 148 19.19 2.42 -10.39
C ARG A 148 19.24 3.94 -10.59
N GLY A 149 20.10 4.61 -9.83
CA GLY A 149 20.07 6.07 -9.75
C GLY A 149 18.70 6.55 -9.26
N ASP A 150 18.07 7.49 -9.97
CA ASP A 150 16.75 8.02 -9.58
C ASP A 150 15.56 7.18 -10.08
N VAL A 151 15.82 6.08 -10.80
CA VAL A 151 14.78 5.25 -11.41
C VAL A 151 14.51 4.02 -10.54
N SER A 152 13.24 3.79 -10.21
CA SER A 152 12.75 2.56 -9.59
C SER A 152 11.92 1.76 -10.59
N VAL A 153 12.17 0.46 -10.69
CA VAL A 153 11.43 -0.47 -11.55
C VAL A 153 11.00 -1.66 -10.72
N ARG A 154 9.71 -1.99 -10.74
CA ARG A 154 9.22 -3.25 -10.18
C ARG A 154 9.53 -4.39 -11.13
N THR A 155 10.32 -5.35 -10.67
CA THR A 155 10.75 -6.53 -11.44
C THR A 155 9.84 -7.72 -11.21
N ILE A 156 9.22 -7.82 -10.04
CA ILE A 156 8.31 -8.90 -9.66
C ILE A 156 7.05 -8.31 -9.01
N LEU A 157 5.88 -8.81 -9.41
CA LEU A 157 4.64 -8.73 -8.65
C LEU A 157 3.89 -10.04 -8.90
N THR A 158 3.74 -10.88 -7.87
CA THR A 158 3.16 -12.22 -8.04
C THR A 158 2.61 -12.80 -6.74
N ASN A 159 1.60 -13.66 -6.86
CA ASN A 159 1.07 -14.51 -5.80
C ASN A 159 1.35 -16.01 -6.06
N GLN A 160 2.23 -16.33 -7.01
CA GLN A 160 2.67 -17.71 -7.24
C GLN A 160 3.44 -18.22 -6.01
N VAL A 161 2.94 -19.30 -5.42
CA VAL A 161 3.37 -19.79 -4.10
C VAL A 161 4.86 -20.12 -4.04
N ASP A 162 5.43 -20.69 -5.10
CA ASP A 162 6.86 -20.99 -5.18
C ASP A 162 7.73 -19.72 -5.16
N VAL A 163 7.34 -18.68 -5.88
CA VAL A 163 8.03 -17.38 -5.86
C VAL A 163 7.83 -16.66 -4.53
N VAL A 164 6.63 -16.71 -3.96
CA VAL A 164 6.33 -16.14 -2.64
C VAL A 164 7.23 -16.77 -1.57
N ASN A 165 7.33 -18.10 -1.54
CA ASN A 165 8.18 -18.81 -0.61
C ASN A 165 9.65 -18.45 -0.82
N PHE A 166 10.13 -18.46 -2.07
CA PHE A 166 11.51 -18.08 -2.38
C PHE A 166 11.86 -16.68 -1.90
N ILE A 167 11.00 -15.69 -2.16
CA ILE A 167 11.22 -14.30 -1.73
C ILE A 167 11.11 -14.17 -0.22
N SER A 168 10.18 -14.85 0.44
CA SER A 168 10.05 -14.86 1.90
C SER A 168 11.32 -15.39 2.57
N ASP A 169 11.87 -16.49 2.06
CA ASP A 169 13.10 -17.09 2.58
C ASP A 169 14.35 -16.27 2.24
N ASN A 170 14.26 -15.39 1.23
CA ASN A 170 15.36 -14.55 0.74
C ASN A 170 14.93 -13.07 0.68
N ILE A 171 14.36 -12.56 1.77
CA ILE A 171 13.78 -11.22 1.80
C ILE A 171 14.83 -10.12 1.59
N ASP A 172 16.09 -10.37 1.97
CA ASP A 172 17.21 -9.55 1.51
C ASP A 172 17.78 -10.13 0.21
N PRO A 173 17.92 -9.32 -0.85
CA PRO A 173 18.64 -9.71 -2.04
C PRO A 173 20.11 -10.07 -1.74
N PRO A 174 20.73 -10.97 -2.53
CA PRO A 174 22.12 -11.32 -2.33
C PRO A 174 23.04 -10.12 -2.51
N GLU A 175 24.05 -10.02 -1.66
CA GLU A 175 25.18 -9.12 -1.86
C GLU A 175 26.09 -9.71 -2.94
N PHE A 176 26.36 -8.94 -3.99
CA PHE A 176 27.36 -9.32 -4.99
C PHE A 176 28.71 -8.77 -4.53
N GLU A 177 29.65 -9.66 -4.23
CA GLU A 177 31.06 -9.34 -3.94
C GLU A 177 31.81 -8.80 -5.17
#